data_AF-A0A8S3E9L6-F1
#
_entry.id   AF-A0A8S3E9L6-F1
#
_cell.length_a   1.000
_cell.length_b   1.000
_cell.length_c   1.000
_cell.angle_alpha   90.00
_cell.angle_beta   90.00
_cell.angle_gamma   90.00
#
_symmetry.space_group_name_H-M   'P 1'
#
loop_
_entity.id
_entity.type
_entity.pdbx_description
1 polymer ?
#
loop_
_entity_poly.entity_id
_entity_poly.type
_entity_poly.pdbx_seq_one_letter_code
_entity_poly.pdbx_strand_id
1 'polypeptide(L)'
;MSKKGPISRSALPPYGIDPIQAEGRLPWILTVPKEPYYEGVEEARQYLPISLRTLQRLIDLRRINPARPIDLPVLCNTKLFSIQPDQRQFGLQLTDEGADLFSTPINLEIQWVSSELATAAIERCGGIL
;
A
#
# COMPACT_ATOMS: atom_id res chain seq x y z
N MET A 1 12.81 54.30 -15.71
CA MET A 1 13.47 53.45 -14.68
C MET A 1 12.62 52.20 -14.47
N SER A 2 13.12 51.01 -14.85
CA SER A 2 12.37 49.75 -14.69
C SER A 2 12.40 49.31 -13.22
N LYS A 3 11.24 49.15 -12.59
CA LYS A 3 11.14 48.72 -11.18
C LYS A 3 11.47 47.24 -11.08
N LYS A 4 12.61 46.91 -10.46
CA LYS A 4 13.01 45.53 -10.14
C LYS A 4 12.11 44.94 -9.06
N GLY A 5 11.33 43.91 -9.40
CA GLY A 5 10.40 43.20 -8.52
C GLY A 5 11.05 42.11 -7.64
N PRO A 6 10.30 41.44 -6.75
CA PRO A 6 10.82 40.46 -5.80
C PRO A 6 11.50 39.25 -6.46
N ILE A 7 11.02 38.84 -7.65
CA ILE A 7 11.65 37.81 -8.49
C ILE A 7 13.09 38.20 -8.83
N SER A 8 13.33 39.46 -9.22
CA SER A 8 14.67 39.95 -9.59
C SER A 8 15.62 40.13 -8.39
N ARG A 9 15.10 40.02 -7.17
CA ARG A 9 15.84 40.12 -5.90
C ARG A 9 15.96 38.78 -5.19
N SER A 10 15.50 37.69 -5.82
CA SER A 10 15.45 36.35 -5.19
C SER A 10 14.77 36.39 -3.81
N ALA A 11 13.76 37.26 -3.65
CA ALA A 11 13.03 37.49 -2.41
C ALA A 11 11.56 37.05 -2.59
N LEU A 12 11.38 35.81 -3.05
CA LEU A 12 10.06 35.22 -3.20
C LEU A 12 9.48 34.82 -1.82
N PRO A 13 8.15 34.90 -1.65
CA PRO A 13 7.51 34.41 -0.45
C PRO A 13 7.62 32.87 -0.33
N PRO A 14 7.42 32.31 0.88
CA PRO A 14 7.31 30.87 1.08
C PRO A 14 6.28 30.22 0.16
N TYR A 15 6.51 28.94 -0.16
CA TYR A 15 5.60 28.15 -0.98
C TYR A 15 4.19 28.11 -0.35
N GLY A 16 3.16 28.27 -1.17
CA GLY A 16 1.76 28.31 -0.72
C GLY A 16 1.24 29.69 -0.30
N ILE A 17 2.05 30.74 -0.42
CA ILE A 17 1.63 32.13 -0.27
C ILE A 17 1.62 32.79 -1.65
N ASP A 18 0.44 33.07 -2.20
CA ASP A 18 0.32 33.72 -3.50
C ASP A 18 0.75 35.21 -3.38
N PRO A 19 1.42 35.79 -4.40
CA PRO A 19 1.76 37.21 -4.40
C PRO A 19 0.53 38.13 -4.27
N ILE A 20 -0.64 37.66 -4.73
CA ILE A 20 -1.94 38.34 -4.61
C ILE A 20 -2.49 38.24 -3.17
N GLN A 21 -2.14 37.18 -2.42
CA GLN A 21 -2.51 37.03 -1.00
C GLN A 21 -1.71 37.94 -0.06
N ALA A 22 -0.59 38.53 -0.54
CA ALA A 22 0.11 39.58 0.19
C ALA A 22 -0.78 40.82 0.47
N GLU A 23 -1.94 40.91 -0.20
CA GLU A 23 -2.97 41.95 -0.02
C GLU A 23 -4.01 41.62 1.08
N GLY A 24 -3.75 40.62 1.94
CA GLY A 24 -4.58 40.32 3.11
C GLY A 24 -5.61 39.19 2.94
N ARG A 25 -5.51 38.41 1.86
CA ARG A 25 -6.33 37.20 1.66
C ARG A 25 -5.65 35.98 2.29
N LEU A 26 -6.42 35.15 2.99
CA LEU A 26 -5.90 33.91 3.58
C LEU A 26 -5.46 32.90 2.49
N PRO A 27 -4.32 32.21 2.68
CA PRO A 27 -3.92 31.03 1.92
C PRO A 27 -5.02 29.97 1.82
N TRP A 28 -5.14 29.30 0.67
CA TRP A 28 -6.18 28.30 0.44
C TRP A 28 -6.15 27.18 1.50
N ILE A 29 -4.95 26.77 1.93
CA ILE A 29 -4.73 25.73 2.93
C ILE A 29 -5.28 26.11 4.32
N LEU A 30 -5.45 27.41 4.58
CA LEU A 30 -6.03 27.94 5.82
C LEU A 30 -7.55 28.19 5.69
N THR A 31 -8.09 28.18 4.46
CA THR A 31 -9.54 28.35 4.21
C THR A 31 -10.32 27.04 4.27
N VAL A 32 -9.66 25.91 4.01
CA VAL A 32 -10.28 24.58 4.11
C VAL A 32 -10.41 24.20 5.59
N PRO A 33 -11.59 23.76 6.06
CA PRO A 33 -11.74 23.30 7.44
C PRO A 33 -10.82 22.12 7.73
N LYS A 34 -10.33 22.05 8.97
CA LYS A 34 -9.48 20.93 9.40
C LYS A 34 -10.34 19.71 9.67
N GLU A 35 -10.11 18.65 8.91
CA GLU A 35 -10.63 17.31 9.20
C GLU A 35 -9.48 16.41 9.68
N PRO A 36 -9.71 15.55 10.70
CA PRO A 36 -8.67 14.72 11.30
C PRO A 36 -8.35 13.47 10.44
N TYR A 37 -8.14 13.63 9.13
CA TYR A 37 -7.94 12.52 8.19
C TYR A 37 -6.77 11.59 8.56
N TYR A 38 -5.76 12.10 9.27
CA TYR A 38 -4.57 11.35 9.65
C TYR A 38 -4.52 11.01 11.15
N GLU A 39 -5.58 11.28 11.90
CA GLU A 39 -5.66 10.89 13.30
C GLU A 39 -5.58 9.37 13.43
N GLY A 40 -4.69 8.88 14.29
CA GLY A 40 -4.48 7.44 14.50
C GLY A 40 -3.79 6.70 13.34
N VAL A 41 -3.37 7.38 12.26
CA VAL A 41 -2.64 6.73 11.15
C VAL A 41 -1.31 6.15 11.61
N GLU A 42 -0.68 6.77 12.60
CA GLU A 42 0.47 6.17 13.25
C GLU A 42 0.05 4.84 13.90
N GLU A 43 -1.01 4.76 14.68
CA GLU A 43 -1.42 3.53 15.38
C GLU A 43 -1.94 2.40 14.47
N ALA A 44 -2.39 2.74 13.26
CA ALA A 44 -2.98 1.80 12.32
C ALA A 44 -2.00 0.70 11.87
N ARG A 45 -2.41 -0.57 11.99
CA ARG A 45 -1.68 -1.71 11.43
C ARG A 45 -1.83 -1.74 9.92
N GLN A 46 -0.71 -1.94 9.22
CA GLN A 46 -0.71 -2.09 7.77
C GLN A 46 -0.35 -3.51 7.37
N TYR A 47 -0.99 -3.99 6.30
CA TYR A 47 -0.73 -5.30 5.71
C TYR A 47 -0.48 -5.10 4.22
N LEU A 48 0.63 -5.63 3.70
CA LEU A 48 0.95 -5.51 2.28
C LEU A 48 0.03 -6.43 1.46
N PRO A 49 -0.65 -5.92 0.42
CA PRO A 49 -1.56 -6.74 -0.36
C PRO A 49 -0.81 -7.74 -1.25
N ILE A 50 -1.28 -8.98 -1.29
CA ILE A 50 -0.87 -10.02 -2.23
C ILE A 50 -2.10 -10.66 -2.86
N SER A 51 -2.15 -10.71 -4.19
CA SER A 51 -3.28 -11.29 -4.91
C SER A 51 -3.11 -12.77 -5.22
N LEU A 52 -4.23 -13.49 -5.34
CA LEU A 52 -4.25 -14.89 -5.79
C LEU A 52 -3.59 -15.06 -7.17
N ARG A 53 -3.79 -14.09 -8.09
CA ARG A 53 -3.07 -14.04 -9.37
C ARG A 53 -1.56 -14.02 -9.19
N THR A 54 -1.06 -13.21 -8.25
CA THR A 54 0.37 -13.10 -7.98
C THR A 54 0.92 -14.39 -7.36
N LEU A 55 0.18 -15.01 -6.45
CA LEU A 55 0.54 -16.32 -5.88
C LEU A 55 0.62 -17.40 -6.96
N GLN A 56 -0.40 -17.52 -7.82
CA GLN A 56 -0.39 -18.47 -8.93
C GLN A 56 0.83 -18.24 -9.84
N ARG A 57 1.11 -16.98 -10.21
CA ARG A 57 2.29 -16.63 -11.02
C ARG A 57 3.61 -17.03 -10.34
N LEU A 58 3.73 -16.88 -9.01
CA LEU A 58 4.94 -17.27 -8.27
C LEU A 58 5.16 -18.80 -8.30
N ILE A 59 4.08 -19.57 -8.26
CA ILE A 59 4.10 -21.03 -8.37
C ILE A 59 4.47 -21.44 -9.79
N ASP A 60 3.83 -20.84 -10.81
CA ASP A 60 4.05 -21.15 -12.22
C ASP A 60 5.51 -20.90 -12.62
N LEU A 61 6.10 -19.80 -12.13
CA LEU A 61 7.50 -19.45 -12.33
C LEU A 61 8.47 -20.23 -11.42
N ARG A 62 7.97 -21.23 -10.68
CA ARG A 62 8.74 -22.11 -9.78
C ARG A 62 9.53 -21.33 -8.71
N ARG A 63 9.04 -20.16 -8.30
CA ARG A 63 9.65 -19.35 -7.22
C ARG A 63 9.16 -19.81 -5.86
N ILE A 64 7.99 -20.43 -5.80
CA ILE A 64 7.42 -21.05 -4.60
C ILE A 64 7.08 -22.51 -4.93
N ASN A 65 7.34 -23.40 -3.97
CA ASN A 65 6.94 -24.79 -4.06
C ASN A 65 5.58 -24.98 -3.37
N PRO A 66 4.48 -25.30 -4.09
CA PRO A 66 3.15 -25.44 -3.51
C PRO A 66 2.99 -26.69 -2.62
N ALA A 67 3.92 -27.66 -2.70
CA ALA A 67 3.88 -28.87 -1.89
C ALA A 67 4.35 -28.65 -0.43
N ARG A 68 4.79 -27.44 -0.08
CA ARG A 68 5.24 -27.07 1.27
C ARG A 68 4.36 -25.94 1.80
N PRO A 69 4.24 -25.78 3.13
CA PRO A 69 3.63 -24.60 3.73
C PRO A 69 4.27 -23.31 3.20
N ILE A 70 3.42 -22.37 2.82
CA ILE A 70 3.81 -21.06 2.32
C ILE A 70 3.56 -20.06 3.45
N ASP A 71 4.63 -19.67 4.12
CA ASP A 71 4.58 -18.72 5.22
C ASP A 71 5.24 -17.40 4.84
N LEU A 72 5.19 -16.41 5.73
CA LEU A 72 5.78 -15.10 5.54
C LEU A 72 7.26 -15.12 5.09
N PRO A 73 8.16 -15.94 5.67
CA PRO A 73 9.55 -16.00 5.22
C PRO A 73 9.68 -16.56 3.79
N VAL A 74 8.84 -17.50 3.40
CA VAL A 74 8.82 -18.07 2.03
C VAL A 74 8.48 -16.97 1.03
N LEU A 75 7.47 -16.16 1.34
CA LEU A 75 7.06 -15.03 0.50
C LEU A 75 8.14 -13.94 0.44
N CYS A 76 8.76 -13.58 1.56
CA CYS A 76 9.87 -12.63 1.60
C CYS A 76 11.13 -13.13 0.85
N ASN A 77 11.38 -14.45 0.85
CA ASN A 77 12.48 -15.05 0.10
C ASN A 77 12.32 -14.90 -1.42
N THR A 78 11.11 -14.69 -1.92
CA THR A 78 10.89 -14.33 -3.33
C THR A 78 11.39 -12.94 -3.68
N LYS A 79 11.83 -12.11 -2.72
CA LYS A 79 12.29 -10.72 -2.94
C LYS A 79 11.26 -9.80 -3.61
N LEU A 80 10.00 -10.23 -3.77
CA LEU A 80 8.91 -9.36 -4.21
C LEU A 80 8.28 -8.60 -3.04
N PHE A 81 8.32 -9.21 -1.87
CA PHE A 81 7.77 -8.67 -0.64
C PHE A 81 8.89 -8.46 0.36
N SER A 82 8.87 -7.31 1.01
CA SER A 82 9.76 -6.99 2.12
C SER A 82 8.93 -6.26 3.16
N ILE A 83 8.84 -6.84 4.35
CA ILE A 83 8.10 -6.24 5.46
C ILE A 83 9.04 -5.31 6.22
N GLN A 84 8.54 -4.11 6.51
CA GLN A 84 9.21 -3.07 7.26
C GLN A 84 8.47 -2.87 8.59
N PRO A 85 8.87 -3.57 9.67
CA PRO A 85 8.22 -3.47 10.96
C PRO A 85 8.27 -2.05 11.55
N ASP A 86 9.32 -1.30 11.21
CA ASP A 86 9.49 0.12 11.54
C ASP A 86 8.42 1.02 10.93
N GLN A 87 7.82 0.60 9.81
CA GLN A 87 6.69 1.26 9.15
C GLN A 87 5.34 0.64 9.55
N ARG A 88 5.29 -0.11 10.66
CA ARG A 88 4.06 -0.72 11.20
C ARG A 88 3.37 -1.66 10.21
N GLN A 89 4.18 -2.32 9.38
CA GLN A 89 3.73 -3.41 8.53
C GLN A 89 3.74 -4.70 9.35
N PHE A 90 2.56 -5.26 9.63
CA PHE A 90 2.37 -6.42 10.51
C PHE A 90 2.24 -7.74 9.74
N GLY A 91 2.33 -7.72 8.41
CA GLY A 91 2.22 -8.92 7.60
C GLY A 91 1.72 -8.64 6.20
N LEU A 92 1.12 -9.67 5.61
CA LEU A 92 0.52 -9.62 4.30
C LEU A 92 -1.00 -9.76 4.41
N GLN A 93 -1.69 -9.17 3.44
CA GLN A 93 -3.12 -9.27 3.24
C GLN A 93 -3.40 -9.99 1.93
N LEU A 94 -4.11 -11.11 1.98
CA LEU A 94 -4.56 -11.81 0.77
C LEU A 94 -5.74 -11.07 0.14
N THR A 95 -5.65 -10.78 -1.16
CA THR A 95 -6.73 -10.21 -1.96
C THR A 95 -7.30 -11.23 -2.96
N ASP A 96 -8.56 -11.06 -3.32
CA ASP A 96 -9.34 -11.97 -4.17
C ASP A 96 -9.11 -11.77 -5.68
N GLU A 97 -8.19 -10.88 -6.06
CA GLU A 97 -7.86 -10.64 -7.46
C GLU A 97 -7.28 -11.91 -8.11
N GLY A 98 -7.97 -12.41 -9.14
CA GLY A 98 -7.62 -13.62 -9.88
C GLY A 98 -8.10 -14.93 -9.25
N ALA A 99 -9.08 -14.88 -8.35
CA ALA A 99 -9.72 -16.05 -7.75
C ALA A 99 -10.32 -17.06 -8.75
N ASP A 100 -10.79 -16.56 -9.89
CA ASP A 100 -11.32 -17.34 -11.02
C ASP A 100 -10.23 -18.17 -11.73
N LEU A 101 -9.00 -17.65 -11.78
CA LEU A 101 -7.85 -18.28 -12.44
C LEU A 101 -7.00 -19.13 -11.48
N PHE A 102 -7.15 -18.94 -10.18
CA PHE A 102 -6.41 -19.70 -9.18
C PHE A 102 -6.79 -21.18 -9.25
N SER A 103 -5.78 -22.05 -9.32
CA SER A 103 -5.97 -23.48 -9.60
C SER A 103 -5.04 -24.42 -8.84
N THR A 104 -4.13 -23.89 -8.01
CA THR A 104 -3.13 -24.71 -7.33
C THR A 104 -3.51 -24.96 -5.87
N PRO A 105 -3.58 -26.22 -5.39
CA PRO A 105 -3.70 -26.49 -3.95
C PRO A 105 -2.44 -26.00 -3.24
N ILE A 106 -2.62 -25.18 -2.20
CA ILE A 106 -1.55 -24.66 -1.36
C ILE A 106 -1.94 -24.73 0.11
N ASN A 107 -0.94 -24.83 0.99
CA ASN A 107 -1.10 -24.55 2.41
C ASN A 107 -0.48 -23.18 2.68
N LEU A 108 -1.29 -22.18 3.01
CA LEU A 108 -0.88 -20.77 3.07
C LEU A 108 -1.10 -20.19 4.46
N GLU A 109 -0.06 -19.72 5.13
CA GLU A 109 -0.17 -18.94 6.36
C GLU A 109 -0.13 -17.44 6.06
N ILE A 110 -1.22 -16.72 6.35
CA ILE A 110 -1.31 -15.27 6.13
C ILE A 110 -2.01 -14.56 7.29
N GLN A 111 -1.66 -13.29 7.52
CA GLN A 111 -2.14 -12.55 8.71
C GLN A 111 -3.54 -11.98 8.53
N TRP A 112 -3.89 -11.60 7.31
CA TRP A 112 -5.18 -11.01 7.01
C TRP A 112 -5.70 -11.47 5.65
N VAL A 113 -7.01 -11.66 5.55
CA VAL A 113 -7.70 -11.96 4.29
C VAL A 113 -8.71 -10.85 4.06
N SER A 114 -8.67 -10.20 2.90
CA SER A 114 -9.54 -9.07 2.60
C SER A 114 -10.98 -9.49 2.28
N SER A 115 -11.19 -10.73 1.82
CA SER A 115 -12.45 -11.19 1.23
C SER A 115 -12.60 -12.70 1.41
N GLU A 116 -13.80 -13.16 1.79
CA GLU A 116 -14.15 -14.59 1.86
C GLU A 116 -13.98 -15.30 0.52
N LEU A 117 -14.12 -14.57 -0.59
CA LEU A 117 -13.94 -15.09 -1.94
C LEU A 117 -12.50 -15.60 -2.15
N ALA A 118 -11.51 -14.96 -1.52
CA ALA A 118 -10.12 -15.40 -1.60
C ALA A 118 -9.93 -16.75 -0.88
N THR A 119 -10.50 -16.90 0.31
CA THR A 119 -10.51 -18.16 1.07
C THR A 119 -11.20 -19.26 0.28
N ALA A 120 -12.41 -19.00 -0.22
CA ALA A 120 -13.19 -19.96 -0.99
C ALA A 120 -12.46 -20.42 -2.27
N ALA A 121 -11.71 -19.54 -2.93
CA ALA A 121 -10.93 -19.90 -4.10
C ALA A 121 -9.77 -20.88 -3.78
N ILE A 122 -9.12 -20.71 -2.62
CA ILE A 122 -8.06 -21.61 -2.15
C ILE A 122 -8.65 -22.96 -1.73
N GLU A 123 -9.71 -22.95 -0.93
CA GLU A 123 -10.39 -24.17 -0.48
C GLU A 123 -10.98 -24.97 -1.65
N ARG A 124 -11.56 -24.29 -2.66
CA ARG A 124 -12.05 -24.90 -3.91
C ARG A 124 -10.97 -25.70 -4.64
N CYS A 125 -9.71 -25.28 -4.55
CA CYS A 125 -8.58 -25.98 -5.18
C CYS A 125 -8.02 -27.12 -4.31
N GLY A 126 -8.56 -27.33 -3.10
CA GLY A 126 -8.05 -28.29 -2.12
C GLY A 126 -6.90 -27.76 -1.26
N GLY A 127 -6.74 -26.43 -1.20
CA GLY A 127 -5.80 -25.77 -0.31
C GLY A 127 -6.35 -25.54 1.10
N ILE A 128 -5.49 -25.07 1.99
CA ILE A 128 -5.79 -24.71 3.38
C ILE A 128 -5.16 -23.34 3.65
N LEU A 129 -5.82 -22.54 4.48
CA LEU A 129 -5.43 -21.19 4.86
C LEU A 129 -5.36 -21.05 6.38
#